data_AF-A0A0Q4L598-F1
#
_entry.id   AF-A0A0Q4L598-F1
#
_cell.length_a   1.000
_cell.length_b   1.000
_cell.length_c   1.000
_cell.angle_alpha   90.00
_cell.angle_beta   90.00
_cell.angle_gamma   90.00
#
_symmetry.space_group_name_H-M   'P 1'
#
loop_
_entity.id
_entity.type
_entity.pdbx_description
1 polymer ?
#
loop_
_entity_poly.entity_id
_entity_poly.type
_entity_poly.pdbx_seq_one_letter_code
_entity_poly.pdbx_strand_id
1 'polypeptide(L)'
;MNAADVFATLDVELKPDPSRTVIRPFSFGYPQAFEADHPPRSQVVVDRILALDDTMRARMLDLLLTPMRERHRNVEQVLLRRYDEVRQDLSDGDFTNAERLLIGAYFSQEYAFESAALFNPSIVSLTDEEPSMPGAVRFVLSLRGIGEGHISSITFRTGEWGPGDRLVIDPPSAHGVPPRIERQDDGWVRLLCEDSQNASETVIFPVLPSQRQGIEDLRLVNFTDHDGVRSIIGTYTAFDGKDARQEILRGVDLRRVEMRPLTGAMTGYKGMALFPRRIGNQFVMLGRQDSENIWLLRSDDLYTWEIGAPIMAPKYPWEFVQLGNCGSPIEIDEGWLVFTHGVGMVRGYCIGACLLDKEDPSKVLARTASPLLFPSAEQRGGYVPNVTYSCGALIQDRRILLPYAIGDEFSAFAVGDVDDLLSVMTAC
;
A
#
# COMPACT_ATOMS: atom_id res chain seq x y z
N MET A 1 -7.31 26.79 -21.03
CA MET A 1 -7.74 26.17 -19.76
C MET A 1 -6.68 26.49 -18.71
N ASN A 2 -7.04 26.67 -17.43
CA ASN A 2 -6.02 26.74 -16.37
C ASN A 2 -5.72 25.34 -15.85
N ALA A 3 -4.52 25.10 -15.30
CA ALA A 3 -4.15 23.79 -14.76
C ALA A 3 -5.10 23.28 -13.67
N ALA A 4 -5.63 24.17 -12.83
CA ALA A 4 -6.59 23.83 -11.78
C ALA A 4 -7.98 23.42 -12.31
N ASP A 5 -8.29 23.69 -13.58
CA ASP A 5 -9.58 23.36 -14.21
C ASP A 5 -9.53 22.01 -14.94
N VAL A 6 -8.36 21.36 -15.04
CA VAL A 6 -8.17 20.10 -15.79
C VAL A 6 -8.89 18.93 -15.12
N PHE A 7 -9.02 18.95 -13.80
CA PHE A 7 -9.57 17.86 -13.01
C PHE A 7 -10.85 18.29 -12.28
N ALA A 8 -11.90 17.50 -12.43
CA ALA A 8 -13.11 17.59 -11.62
C ALA A 8 -13.02 16.57 -10.47
N THR A 9 -13.20 17.01 -9.23
CA THR A 9 -13.26 16.12 -8.07
C THR A 9 -14.61 15.41 -8.01
N LEU A 10 -14.59 14.11 -7.73
CA LEU A 10 -15.78 13.28 -7.55
C LEU A 10 -16.25 13.32 -6.09
N ASP A 11 -17.57 13.18 -5.88
CA ASP A 11 -18.17 13.02 -4.55
C ASP A 11 -18.04 11.57 -4.04
N VAL A 12 -16.80 11.07 -4.02
CA VAL A 12 -16.43 9.74 -3.55
C VAL A 12 -15.17 9.85 -2.70
N GLU A 13 -15.25 9.40 -1.45
CA GLU A 13 -14.15 9.43 -0.49
C GLU A 13 -13.97 8.05 0.17
N LEU A 14 -12.72 7.69 0.44
CA LEU A 14 -12.35 6.50 1.21
C LEU A 14 -11.75 6.95 2.54
N LYS A 15 -12.57 6.89 3.58
CA LYS A 15 -12.20 7.33 4.94
C LYS A 15 -11.71 6.17 5.81
N PRO A 16 -10.95 6.46 6.87
CA PRO A 16 -10.61 5.48 7.90
C PRO A 16 -11.85 4.79 8.46
N ASP A 17 -11.73 3.48 8.73
CA ASP A 17 -12.79 2.66 9.29
C ASP A 17 -12.26 1.85 10.48
N PRO A 18 -12.50 2.29 11.73
CA PRO A 18 -12.05 1.57 12.91
C PRO A 18 -12.80 0.26 13.15
N SER A 19 -13.89 -0.01 12.42
CA SER A 19 -14.63 -1.26 12.55
C SER A 19 -13.92 -2.42 11.85
N ARG A 20 -13.02 -2.14 10.89
CA ARG A 20 -12.28 -3.16 10.14
C ARG A 20 -11.03 -3.57 10.87
N THR A 21 -11.05 -4.82 11.36
CA THR A 21 -10.02 -5.36 12.24
C THR A 21 -9.46 -6.68 11.71
N VAL A 22 -8.23 -6.98 12.14
CA VAL A 22 -7.55 -8.26 11.97
C VAL A 22 -7.17 -8.84 13.33
N ILE A 23 -7.00 -10.15 13.42
CA ILE A 23 -6.36 -10.77 14.59
C ILE A 23 -4.85 -10.87 14.32
N ARG A 24 -4.04 -10.37 15.27
CA ARG A 24 -2.57 -10.38 15.18
C ARG A 24 -1.96 -11.02 16.42
N PRO A 25 -0.71 -11.53 16.31
CA PRO A 25 0.07 -11.92 17.47
C PRO A 25 0.13 -10.79 18.52
N PHE A 26 -0.10 -11.15 19.78
CA PHE A 26 0.13 -10.30 20.93
C PHE A 26 1.21 -10.92 21.81
N SER A 27 2.19 -10.12 22.18
CA SER A 27 3.33 -10.55 23.01
C SER A 27 3.41 -9.68 24.24
N PHE A 28 3.64 -10.30 25.39
CA PHE A 28 3.55 -9.63 26.67
C PHE A 28 4.58 -10.25 27.62
N GLY A 29 5.48 -9.43 28.17
CA GLY A 29 6.53 -9.87 29.09
C GLY A 29 6.65 -8.96 30.31
N TYR A 30 7.46 -9.37 31.28
CA TYR A 30 7.91 -8.45 32.32
C TYR A 30 8.90 -7.44 31.71
N PRO A 31 8.97 -6.20 32.23
CA PRO A 31 10.09 -5.32 31.90
C PRO A 31 11.42 -6.01 32.25
N GLN A 32 12.48 -5.77 31.48
CA GLN A 32 13.77 -6.45 31.62
C GLN A 32 14.31 -6.48 33.06
N ALA A 33 14.09 -5.40 33.83
CA ALA A 33 14.52 -5.28 35.23
C ALA A 33 13.87 -6.29 36.19
N PHE A 34 12.76 -6.93 35.81
CA PHE A 34 12.00 -7.88 36.63
C PHE A 34 11.95 -9.29 36.01
N GLU A 35 12.53 -9.48 34.82
CA GLU A 35 12.40 -10.73 34.06
C GLU A 35 13.14 -11.89 34.74
N ALA A 36 14.27 -11.63 35.40
CA ALA A 36 15.08 -12.65 36.06
C ALA A 36 14.43 -13.24 37.34
N ASP A 37 13.53 -12.48 37.98
CA ASP A 37 12.93 -12.86 39.27
C ASP A 37 11.61 -13.63 39.11
N HIS A 38 11.15 -13.82 37.87
CA HIS A 38 9.84 -14.41 37.58
C HIS A 38 9.94 -15.47 36.48
N PRO A 39 9.12 -16.54 36.55
CA PRO A 39 8.85 -17.34 35.36
C PRO A 39 8.34 -16.45 34.22
N PRO A 40 8.55 -16.84 32.95
CA PRO A 40 8.04 -16.07 31.80
C PRO A 40 6.56 -15.71 31.97
N ARG A 41 6.19 -14.44 31.75
CA ARG A 41 4.81 -13.97 31.93
C ARG A 41 3.82 -14.75 31.06
N SER A 42 4.27 -15.20 29.89
CA SER A 42 3.56 -16.13 29.01
C SER A 42 3.12 -17.39 29.74
N GLN A 43 4.05 -18.08 30.40
CA GLN A 43 3.78 -19.29 31.18
C GLN A 43 2.85 -19.01 32.35
N VAL A 44 3.06 -17.93 33.09
CA VAL A 44 2.21 -17.55 34.23
C VAL A 44 0.74 -17.35 33.80
N VAL A 45 0.50 -16.81 32.59
CA VAL A 45 -0.86 -16.68 32.05
C VAL A 45 -1.45 -18.05 31.69
N VAL A 46 -0.67 -18.96 31.11
CA VAL A 46 -1.12 -20.32 30.81
C VAL A 46 -1.50 -21.06 32.09
N ASP A 47 -0.66 -21.01 33.13
CA ASP A 47 -0.93 -21.65 34.42
C ASP A 47 -2.25 -21.14 35.05
N ARG A 48 -2.55 -19.84 34.88
CA ARG A 48 -3.82 -19.26 35.34
C ARG A 48 -5.02 -19.81 34.56
N ILE A 49 -4.89 -20.06 33.26
CA ILE A 49 -5.95 -20.66 32.43
C ILE A 49 -6.20 -22.12 32.87
N LEU A 50 -5.14 -22.87 33.13
CA LEU A 50 -5.22 -24.27 33.59
C LEU A 50 -5.83 -24.39 34.99
N ALA A 51 -5.57 -23.42 35.86
CA ALA A 51 -6.13 -23.40 37.21
C ALA A 51 -7.64 -23.10 37.28
N LEU A 52 -8.27 -22.69 36.17
CA LEU A 52 -9.72 -22.49 36.10
C LEU A 52 -10.47 -23.83 36.13
N ASP A 53 -11.74 -23.81 36.54
CA ASP A 53 -12.64 -24.95 36.30
C ASP A 53 -13.21 -24.94 34.87
N ASP A 54 -13.76 -26.08 34.43
CA ASP A 54 -14.31 -26.24 33.09
C ASP A 54 -15.50 -25.29 32.81
N THR A 55 -16.26 -24.94 33.84
CA THR A 55 -17.43 -24.06 33.71
C THR A 55 -17.00 -22.64 33.36
N MET A 56 -15.94 -22.14 34.03
CA MET A 56 -15.37 -20.84 33.75
C MET A 56 -14.74 -20.78 32.36
N ARG A 57 -13.95 -21.79 31.97
CA ARG A 57 -13.35 -21.86 30.63
C ARG A 57 -14.42 -21.84 29.54
N ALA A 58 -15.49 -22.62 29.70
CA ALA A 58 -16.59 -22.64 28.74
C ALA A 58 -17.28 -21.28 28.62
N ARG A 59 -17.54 -20.60 29.74
CA ARG A 59 -18.14 -19.25 29.74
C ARG A 59 -17.24 -18.21 29.09
N MET A 60 -15.93 -18.26 29.33
CA MET A 60 -14.97 -17.36 28.69
C MET A 60 -14.95 -17.54 27.17
N LEU A 61 -14.97 -18.78 26.69
CA LEU A 61 -15.02 -19.07 25.26
C LEU A 61 -16.33 -18.60 24.62
N ASP A 62 -17.47 -18.79 25.28
CA ASP A 62 -18.76 -18.34 24.76
C ASP A 62 -18.83 -16.81 24.61
N LEU A 63 -18.33 -16.09 25.63
CA LEU A 63 -18.23 -14.63 25.63
C LEU A 63 -17.25 -14.10 24.56
N LEU A 64 -16.17 -14.83 24.28
CA LEU A 64 -15.18 -14.44 23.28
C LEU A 64 -15.64 -14.76 21.86
N LEU A 65 -16.01 -16.02 21.60
CA LEU A 65 -16.19 -16.52 20.24
C LEU A 65 -17.46 -15.99 19.57
N THR A 66 -18.51 -15.68 20.34
CA THR A 66 -19.75 -15.13 19.79
C THR A 66 -19.52 -13.83 19.01
N PRO A 67 -18.99 -12.74 19.61
CA PRO A 67 -18.70 -11.51 18.87
C PRO A 67 -17.56 -11.68 17.86
N MET A 68 -16.58 -12.54 18.12
CA MET A 68 -15.47 -12.73 17.18
C MET A 68 -15.89 -13.43 15.89
N ARG A 69 -16.86 -14.37 15.92
CA ARG A 69 -17.37 -15.04 14.72
C ARG A 69 -18.13 -14.09 13.79
N GLU A 70 -18.71 -13.01 14.32
CA GLU A 70 -19.36 -11.97 13.52
C GLU A 70 -18.32 -11.12 12.77
N ARG A 71 -17.14 -10.89 13.38
CA ARG A 71 -16.11 -9.98 12.87
C ARG A 71 -14.99 -10.67 12.10
N HIS A 72 -14.73 -11.94 12.40
CA HIS A 72 -13.59 -12.70 11.87
C HIS A 72 -14.04 -14.05 11.34
N ARG A 73 -13.68 -14.32 10.08
CA ARG A 73 -13.90 -15.64 9.48
C ARG A 73 -12.92 -16.64 10.09
N ASN A 74 -13.40 -17.84 10.40
CA ASN A 74 -12.60 -18.95 10.92
C ASN A 74 -11.79 -18.60 12.19
N VAL A 75 -12.34 -17.76 13.09
CA VAL A 75 -11.64 -17.28 14.29
C VAL A 75 -10.99 -18.41 15.08
N GLU A 76 -11.68 -19.55 15.28
CA GLU A 76 -11.13 -20.67 16.03
C GLU A 76 -9.86 -21.23 15.40
N GLN A 77 -9.79 -21.31 14.06
CA GLN A 77 -8.60 -21.77 13.36
C GLN A 77 -7.45 -20.77 13.50
N VAL A 78 -7.75 -19.47 13.50
CA VAL A 78 -6.76 -18.41 13.74
C VAL A 78 -6.20 -18.52 15.16
N LEU A 79 -7.06 -18.70 16.17
CA LEU A 79 -6.65 -18.85 17.56
C LEU A 79 -5.86 -20.15 17.79
N LEU A 80 -6.29 -21.28 17.21
CA LEU A 80 -5.56 -22.54 17.31
C LEU A 80 -4.19 -22.46 16.63
N ARG A 81 -4.08 -21.79 15.49
CA ARG A 81 -2.79 -21.52 14.84
C ARG A 81 -1.90 -20.69 15.74
N ARG A 82 -2.44 -19.65 16.39
CA ARG A 82 -1.65 -18.84 17.33
C ARG A 82 -1.17 -19.67 18.52
N TYR A 83 -2.00 -20.55 19.03
CA TYR A 83 -1.58 -21.52 20.05
C TYR A 83 -0.42 -22.39 19.56
N ASP A 84 -0.50 -22.96 18.35
CA ASP A 84 0.56 -23.82 17.82
C ASP A 84 1.88 -23.04 17.62
N GLU A 85 1.82 -21.75 17.25
CA GLU A 85 2.98 -20.86 17.15
C GLU A 85 3.67 -20.59 18.49
N VAL A 86 2.90 -20.37 19.56
CA VAL A 86 3.48 -20.07 20.89
C VAL A 86 3.79 -21.31 21.72
N ARG A 87 3.26 -22.50 21.34
CA ARG A 87 3.41 -23.74 22.09
C ARG A 87 4.87 -24.08 22.40
N GLN A 88 5.81 -23.74 21.50
CA GLN A 88 7.23 -24.02 21.68
C GLN A 88 7.87 -23.25 22.85
N ASP A 89 7.26 -22.12 23.25
CA ASP A 89 7.72 -21.28 24.35
C ASP A 89 7.01 -21.62 25.68
N LEU A 90 6.12 -22.62 25.68
CA LEU A 90 5.31 -23.02 26.83
C LEU A 90 5.79 -24.37 27.37
N SER A 91 5.50 -24.64 28.64
CA SER A 91 5.73 -25.95 29.26
C SER A 91 4.97 -27.06 28.54
N ASP A 92 5.60 -28.23 28.41
CA ASP A 92 4.95 -29.42 27.86
C ASP A 92 3.67 -29.81 28.63
N GLY A 93 2.62 -30.13 27.89
CA GLY A 93 1.33 -30.55 28.44
C GLY A 93 0.32 -30.96 27.36
N ASP A 94 -0.63 -31.80 27.76
CA ASP A 94 -1.79 -32.17 26.93
C ASP A 94 -2.93 -31.20 27.20
N PHE A 95 -3.07 -30.21 26.34
CA PHE A 95 -4.13 -29.20 26.42
C PHE A 95 -5.41 -29.65 25.72
N THR A 96 -6.55 -29.49 26.39
CA THR A 96 -7.87 -29.64 25.79
C THR A 96 -8.09 -28.60 24.71
N ASN A 97 -9.05 -28.83 23.80
CA ASN A 97 -9.37 -27.87 22.75
C ASN A 97 -9.78 -26.49 23.30
N ALA A 98 -10.49 -26.47 24.43
CA ALA A 98 -10.91 -25.23 25.10
C ALA A 98 -9.71 -24.43 25.60
N GLU A 99 -8.73 -25.08 26.23
CA GLU A 99 -7.50 -24.45 26.70
C GLU A 99 -6.66 -23.94 25.52
N ARG A 100 -6.52 -24.72 24.44
CA ARG A 100 -5.80 -24.27 23.23
C ARG A 100 -6.40 -23.00 22.64
N LEU A 101 -7.73 -22.92 22.54
CA LEU A 101 -8.43 -21.73 22.06
C LEU A 101 -8.22 -20.52 22.97
N LEU A 102 -8.33 -20.70 24.30
CA LEU A 102 -8.12 -19.62 25.27
C LEU A 102 -6.67 -19.14 25.28
N ILE A 103 -5.70 -20.05 25.23
CA ILE A 103 -4.28 -19.69 25.11
C ILE A 103 -4.08 -18.90 23.83
N GLY A 104 -4.51 -19.42 22.67
CA GLY A 104 -4.47 -18.71 21.40
C GLY A 104 -5.05 -17.30 21.47
N ALA A 105 -6.19 -17.13 22.17
CA ALA A 105 -6.83 -15.84 22.38
C ALA A 105 -5.99 -14.87 23.24
N TYR A 106 -5.43 -15.32 24.36
CA TYR A 106 -4.59 -14.47 25.21
C TYR A 106 -3.31 -14.00 24.52
N PHE A 107 -2.77 -14.81 23.60
CA PHE A 107 -1.59 -14.47 22.79
C PHE A 107 -1.96 -13.82 21.45
N SER A 108 -3.20 -13.33 21.33
CA SER A 108 -3.71 -12.59 20.19
C SER A 108 -4.23 -11.22 20.61
N GLN A 109 -4.28 -10.29 19.66
CA GLN A 109 -4.98 -9.01 19.79
C GLN A 109 -5.82 -8.74 18.55
N GLU A 110 -6.97 -8.11 18.74
CA GLU A 110 -7.73 -7.52 17.64
C GLU A 110 -7.13 -6.15 17.33
N TYR A 111 -6.87 -5.89 16.05
CA TYR A 111 -6.14 -4.69 15.59
C TYR A 111 -6.90 -4.03 14.44
N ALA A 112 -7.30 -2.77 14.63
CA ALA A 112 -7.96 -1.96 13.61
C ALA A 112 -6.90 -1.33 12.69
N PHE A 113 -6.78 -1.84 11.46
CA PHE A 113 -5.62 -1.57 10.60
C PHE A 113 -5.73 -0.32 9.73
N GLU A 114 -6.93 0.24 9.62
CA GLU A 114 -7.21 1.48 8.90
C GLU A 114 -8.04 2.44 9.77
N SER A 115 -7.82 2.43 11.09
CA SER A 115 -8.57 3.25 12.05
C SER A 115 -8.15 4.70 12.09
N ALA A 116 -6.87 5.00 11.79
CA ALA A 116 -6.31 6.34 11.91
C ALA A 116 -6.23 7.07 10.57
N ALA A 117 -5.86 6.36 9.50
CA ALA A 117 -5.72 6.94 8.17
C ALA A 117 -5.84 5.86 7.06
N LEU A 118 -6.36 6.24 5.90
CA LEU A 118 -6.52 5.41 4.71
C LEU A 118 -6.22 6.20 3.42
N PHE A 119 -4.96 6.20 2.99
CA PHE A 119 -4.47 7.19 2.02
C PHE A 119 -3.41 6.62 1.06
N ASN A 120 -2.72 7.51 0.33
CA ASN A 120 -1.69 7.21 -0.68
C ASN A 120 -2.09 6.14 -1.70
N PRO A 121 -3.20 6.37 -2.43
CA PRO A 121 -3.77 5.38 -3.33
C PRO A 121 -2.91 5.14 -4.58
N SER A 122 -2.78 3.88 -4.98
CA SER A 122 -2.28 3.47 -6.30
C SER A 122 -3.31 2.55 -6.96
N ILE A 123 -3.49 2.70 -8.27
CA ILE A 123 -4.56 2.03 -9.03
C ILE A 123 -4.00 1.35 -10.27
N VAL A 124 -4.53 0.17 -10.60
CA VAL A 124 -4.30 -0.53 -11.89
C VAL A 124 -5.58 -1.21 -12.35
N SER A 125 -5.74 -1.40 -13.66
CA SER A 125 -6.87 -2.15 -14.21
C SER A 125 -6.71 -3.66 -13.98
N LEU A 126 -7.83 -4.34 -13.78
CA LEU A 126 -7.94 -5.80 -13.72
C LEU A 126 -8.45 -6.28 -15.09
N THR A 127 -7.54 -6.59 -16.01
CA THR A 127 -7.88 -6.91 -17.41
C THR A 127 -8.64 -8.22 -17.59
N ASP A 128 -8.56 -9.10 -16.59
CA ASP A 128 -9.15 -10.44 -16.64
C ASP A 128 -10.55 -10.48 -16.00
N GLU A 129 -11.03 -9.35 -15.45
CA GLU A 129 -12.38 -9.21 -14.91
C GLU A 129 -13.26 -8.39 -15.86
N GLU A 130 -14.39 -8.96 -16.28
CA GLU A 130 -15.36 -8.23 -17.07
C GLU A 130 -16.14 -7.22 -16.21
N PRO A 131 -16.22 -5.95 -16.62
CA PRO A 131 -17.02 -4.95 -15.90
C PRO A 131 -18.52 -5.19 -16.11
N SER A 132 -19.32 -4.85 -15.10
CA SER A 132 -20.78 -4.86 -15.18
C SER A 132 -21.35 -3.78 -16.12
N MET A 133 -20.60 -2.69 -16.30
CA MET A 133 -20.98 -1.55 -17.13
C MET A 133 -20.27 -1.57 -18.50
N PRO A 134 -21.00 -1.43 -19.62
CA PRO A 134 -20.38 -1.29 -20.93
C PRO A 134 -19.43 -0.07 -21.00
N GLY A 135 -18.23 -0.28 -21.51
CA GLY A 135 -17.20 0.77 -21.62
C GLY A 135 -16.56 1.17 -20.28
N ALA A 136 -16.79 0.39 -19.22
CA ALA A 136 -16.08 0.56 -17.95
C ALA A 136 -14.82 -0.32 -17.89
N VAL A 137 -14.03 -0.10 -16.85
CA VAL A 137 -12.86 -0.92 -16.51
C VAL A 137 -12.93 -1.33 -15.04
N ARG A 138 -12.66 -2.61 -14.78
CA ARG A 138 -12.43 -3.12 -13.42
C ARG A 138 -11.06 -2.70 -12.94
N PHE A 139 -10.94 -2.34 -11.67
CA PHE A 139 -9.65 -1.96 -11.10
C PHE A 139 -9.45 -2.52 -9.70
N VAL A 140 -8.17 -2.61 -9.31
CA VAL A 140 -7.74 -2.74 -7.93
C VAL A 140 -7.00 -1.47 -7.52
N LEU A 141 -7.30 -1.01 -6.31
CA LEU A 141 -6.73 0.16 -5.66
C LEU A 141 -6.02 -0.31 -4.40
N SER A 142 -4.71 -0.11 -4.29
CA SER A 142 -3.99 -0.27 -3.02
C SER A 142 -4.02 1.04 -2.24
N LEU A 143 -4.19 0.93 -0.93
CA LEU A 143 -4.19 2.05 0.02
C LEU A 143 -3.25 1.74 1.17
N ARG A 144 -2.67 2.81 1.72
CA ARG A 144 -1.93 2.78 2.96
C ARG A 144 -2.90 2.91 4.13
N GLY A 145 -3.05 1.83 4.91
CA GLY A 145 -3.84 1.81 6.14
C GLY A 145 -2.96 2.03 7.37
N ILE A 146 -3.34 2.97 8.23
CA ILE A 146 -2.69 3.23 9.52
C ILE A 146 -3.64 2.82 10.65
N GLY A 147 -3.14 1.96 11.52
CA GLY A 147 -3.84 1.53 12.74
C GLY A 147 -3.17 2.02 14.02
N GLU A 148 -3.50 1.37 15.14
CA GLU A 148 -2.88 1.63 16.45
C GLU A 148 -1.34 1.56 16.38
N GLY A 149 -0.66 2.45 17.10
CA GLY A 149 0.80 2.49 17.12
C GLY A 149 1.44 2.99 15.82
N HIS A 150 0.65 3.55 14.90
CA HIS A 150 1.07 4.12 13.61
C HIS A 150 1.77 3.11 12.68
N ILE A 151 1.42 1.83 12.80
CA ILE A 151 1.97 0.80 11.90
C ILE A 151 1.29 0.91 10.54
N SER A 152 2.11 1.10 9.50
CA SER A 152 1.64 1.17 8.12
C SER A 152 1.44 -0.21 7.50
N SER A 153 0.29 -0.40 6.87
CA SER A 153 -0.12 -1.61 6.16
C SER A 153 -0.63 -1.29 4.76
N ILE A 154 -0.70 -2.30 3.89
CA ILE A 154 -1.35 -2.19 2.58
C ILE A 154 -2.69 -2.93 2.65
N THR A 155 -3.75 -2.24 2.29
CA THR A 155 -5.10 -2.81 2.10
C THR A 155 -5.59 -2.47 0.70
N PHE A 156 -6.60 -3.20 0.22
CA PHE A 156 -7.12 -3.01 -1.13
C PHE A 156 -8.58 -2.57 -1.15
N ARG A 157 -8.98 -1.92 -2.25
CA ARG A 157 -10.34 -1.74 -2.70
C ARG A 157 -10.43 -2.17 -4.17
N THR A 158 -11.61 -2.58 -4.60
CA THR A 158 -11.91 -2.87 -6.00
C THR A 158 -13.07 -2.00 -6.44
N GLY A 159 -13.30 -1.92 -7.75
CA GLY A 159 -14.43 -1.18 -8.28
C GLY A 159 -14.45 -1.17 -9.79
N GLU A 160 -15.37 -0.37 -10.31
CA GLU A 160 -15.54 -0.10 -11.73
C GLU A 160 -15.52 1.39 -11.99
N TRP A 161 -14.83 1.78 -13.05
CA TRP A 161 -14.87 3.15 -13.57
C TRP A 161 -15.39 3.15 -14.99
N GLY A 162 -16.54 3.80 -15.19
CA GLY A 162 -17.31 3.80 -16.44
C GLY A 162 -17.16 5.06 -17.28
N PRO A 163 -17.97 5.19 -18.35
CA PRO A 163 -18.10 6.42 -19.13
C PRO A 163 -18.47 7.64 -18.25
N GLY A 164 -17.98 8.83 -18.63
CA GLY A 164 -18.18 10.06 -17.86
C GLY A 164 -17.44 10.07 -16.52
N ASP A 165 -18.14 10.50 -15.47
CA ASP A 165 -17.68 10.63 -14.09
C ASP A 165 -18.09 9.46 -13.18
N ARG A 166 -18.63 8.39 -13.77
CA ARG A 166 -19.21 7.26 -13.01
C ARG A 166 -18.12 6.35 -12.43
N LEU A 167 -17.79 6.58 -11.17
CA LEU A 167 -16.94 5.71 -10.34
C LEU A 167 -17.80 4.94 -9.34
N VAL A 168 -17.63 3.62 -9.27
CA VAL A 168 -18.25 2.76 -8.27
C VAL A 168 -17.16 2.01 -7.52
N ILE A 169 -17.07 2.21 -6.20
CA ILE A 169 -16.21 1.41 -5.32
C ILE A 169 -17.04 0.23 -4.81
N ASP A 170 -16.49 -0.98 -4.94
CA ASP A 170 -17.13 -2.17 -4.36
C ASP A 170 -17.13 -2.05 -2.83
N PRO A 171 -18.23 -2.43 -2.14
CA PRO A 171 -18.26 -2.44 -0.68
C PRO A 171 -17.11 -3.28 -0.11
N PRO A 172 -16.29 -2.72 0.80
CA PRO A 172 -15.22 -3.50 1.43
C PRO A 172 -15.84 -4.58 2.33
N SER A 173 -15.17 -5.74 2.42
CA SER A 173 -15.54 -6.77 3.38
C SER A 173 -15.34 -6.26 4.80
N ALA A 174 -16.26 -6.60 5.71
CA ALA A 174 -16.12 -6.32 7.13
C ALA A 174 -14.95 -7.12 7.77
N HIS A 175 -14.49 -8.17 7.11
CA HIS A 175 -13.40 -9.02 7.58
C HIS A 175 -12.04 -8.51 7.07
N GLY A 176 -11.04 -8.56 7.94
CA GLY A 176 -9.64 -8.42 7.58
C GLY A 176 -8.90 -9.74 7.80
N VAL A 177 -8.07 -10.14 6.84
CA VAL A 177 -7.27 -11.36 6.87
C VAL A 177 -5.82 -11.02 6.50
N PRO A 178 -4.86 -11.20 7.42
CA PRO A 178 -3.45 -11.11 7.07
C PRO A 178 -3.03 -12.34 6.25
N PRO A 179 -2.21 -12.18 5.19
CA PRO A 179 -1.67 -13.30 4.44
C PRO A 179 -0.83 -14.24 5.31
N ARG A 180 -0.78 -15.51 4.91
CA ARG A 180 0.09 -16.52 5.52
C ARG A 180 1.48 -16.48 4.90
N ILE A 181 2.51 -16.56 5.72
CA ILE A 181 3.88 -16.74 5.23
C ILE A 181 4.02 -18.19 4.76
N GLU A 182 4.19 -18.42 3.45
CA GLU A 182 4.53 -19.74 2.91
C GLU A 182 6.02 -20.02 3.05
N ARG A 183 6.83 -19.02 2.70
CA ARG A 183 8.28 -19.16 2.59
C ARG A 183 8.95 -17.82 2.90
N GLN A 184 10.06 -17.90 3.63
CA GLN A 184 10.89 -16.75 3.96
C GLN A 184 12.36 -17.17 3.91
N ASP A 185 13.11 -16.61 2.96
CA ASP A 185 14.53 -16.90 2.74
C ASP A 185 15.27 -15.62 2.34
N ASP A 186 16.48 -15.40 2.88
CA ASP A 186 17.40 -14.34 2.43
C ASP A 186 16.76 -12.94 2.22
N GLY A 187 15.87 -12.56 3.14
CA GLY A 187 15.18 -11.26 3.09
C GLY A 187 14.07 -11.17 2.05
N TRP A 188 13.69 -12.27 1.40
CA TRP A 188 12.50 -12.40 0.56
C TRP A 188 11.40 -13.15 1.32
N VAL A 189 10.14 -12.81 1.05
CA VAL A 189 8.98 -13.50 1.60
C VAL A 189 7.93 -13.76 0.54
N ARG A 190 7.29 -14.93 0.61
CA ARG A 190 6.08 -15.24 -0.13
C ARG A 190 4.90 -15.40 0.82
N LEU A 191 3.83 -14.70 0.46
CA LEU A 191 2.59 -14.60 1.18
C LEU A 191 1.46 -15.28 0.40
N LEU A 192 0.64 -16.07 1.09
CA LEU A 192 -0.57 -16.69 0.57
C LEU A 192 -1.80 -15.99 1.14
N CYS A 193 -2.66 -15.50 0.25
CA CYS A 193 -3.92 -14.85 0.59
C CYS A 193 -5.12 -15.80 0.45
N GLU A 194 -4.92 -17.12 0.54
CA GLU A 194 -5.98 -18.13 0.31
C GLU A 194 -7.13 -18.07 1.33
N ASP A 195 -6.86 -17.53 2.53
CA ASP A 195 -7.87 -17.31 3.56
C ASP A 195 -8.79 -16.10 3.24
N SER A 196 -8.41 -15.29 2.23
CA SER A 196 -9.13 -14.11 1.71
C SER A 196 -10.06 -14.48 0.55
N GLN A 197 -11.32 -14.07 0.61
CA GLN A 197 -12.30 -14.29 -0.49
C GLN A 197 -12.40 -13.11 -1.45
N ASN A 198 -12.00 -11.91 -1.00
CA ASN A 198 -12.01 -10.67 -1.78
C ASN A 198 -10.68 -9.93 -1.54
N ALA A 199 -10.23 -9.13 -2.50
CA ALA A 199 -9.10 -8.21 -2.38
C ALA A 199 -9.14 -7.38 -1.10
N SER A 200 -10.33 -6.84 -0.78
CA SER A 200 -10.50 -5.94 0.36
C SER A 200 -10.28 -6.62 1.71
N GLU A 201 -10.40 -7.95 1.80
CA GLU A 201 -10.11 -8.70 3.02
C GLU A 201 -8.59 -8.80 3.27
N THR A 202 -7.76 -8.75 2.23
CA THR A 202 -6.31 -8.91 2.37
C THR A 202 -5.67 -7.65 2.97
N VAL A 203 -4.94 -7.84 4.08
CA VAL A 203 -4.16 -6.78 4.73
C VAL A 203 -2.70 -7.21 4.86
N ILE A 204 -1.82 -6.56 4.11
CA ILE A 204 -0.38 -6.85 4.14
C ILE A 204 0.26 -5.98 5.21
N PHE A 205 0.84 -6.61 6.23
CA PHE A 205 1.62 -5.97 7.27
C PHE A 205 3.12 -6.07 6.97
N PRO A 206 3.95 -5.27 7.66
CA PRO A 206 5.38 -5.54 7.75
C PRO A 206 5.67 -6.98 8.17
N VAL A 207 6.48 -7.68 7.38
CA VAL A 207 6.96 -9.03 7.66
C VAL A 207 8.48 -9.08 7.77
N LEU A 208 9.19 -8.32 6.92
CA LEU A 208 10.64 -8.29 6.92
C LEU A 208 11.18 -7.29 7.97
N PRO A 209 12.39 -7.52 8.53
CA PRO A 209 12.99 -6.59 9.49
C PRO A 209 13.10 -5.14 8.97
N SER A 210 13.39 -4.96 7.68
CA SER A 210 13.45 -3.66 6.99
C SER A 210 12.14 -2.89 6.97
N GLN A 211 11.01 -3.56 7.28
CA GLN A 211 9.66 -3.01 7.21
C GLN A 211 9.12 -2.70 8.60
N ARG A 212 9.88 -2.93 9.68
CA ARG A 212 9.37 -3.00 11.06
C ARG A 212 8.49 -1.80 11.47
N GLN A 213 8.75 -0.61 10.92
CA GLN A 213 7.98 0.59 11.20
C GLN A 213 6.94 0.93 10.11
N GLY A 214 6.96 0.24 8.97
CA GLY A 214 5.90 0.31 7.97
C GLY A 214 6.32 -0.12 6.57
N ILE A 215 5.30 -0.46 5.78
CA ILE A 215 5.34 -0.49 4.32
C ILE A 215 4.54 0.70 3.79
N GLU A 216 5.18 1.54 2.96
CA GLU A 216 4.65 2.85 2.57
C GLU A 216 4.54 3.01 1.05
N ASP A 217 3.49 3.69 0.62
CA ASP A 217 3.35 4.27 -0.72
C ASP A 217 3.57 3.26 -1.86
N LEU A 218 2.78 2.17 -1.87
CA LEU A 218 2.83 1.18 -2.94
C LEU A 218 2.44 1.81 -4.28
N ARG A 219 3.29 1.64 -5.30
CA ARG A 219 3.08 2.08 -6.68
C ARG A 219 2.93 0.85 -7.56
N LEU A 220 1.69 0.55 -7.91
CA LEU A 220 1.32 -0.57 -8.76
C LEU A 220 1.54 -0.25 -10.25
N VAL A 221 1.80 -1.27 -11.04
CA VAL A 221 1.84 -1.22 -12.50
C VAL A 221 1.43 -2.56 -13.09
N ASN A 222 0.65 -2.51 -14.17
CA ASN A 222 0.47 -3.64 -15.07
C ASN A 222 1.71 -3.73 -15.96
N PHE A 223 2.63 -4.65 -15.62
CA PHE A 223 3.87 -4.84 -16.34
C PHE A 223 3.72 -5.93 -17.40
N THR A 224 4.13 -5.64 -18.64
CA THR A 224 4.23 -6.61 -19.74
C THR A 224 5.69 -6.80 -20.10
N ASP A 225 6.22 -8.01 -19.91
CA ASP A 225 7.60 -8.34 -20.33
C ASP A 225 7.65 -8.72 -21.83
N HIS A 226 8.86 -8.87 -22.37
CA HIS A 226 9.11 -9.14 -23.80
C HIS A 226 8.53 -10.46 -24.31
N ASP A 227 8.28 -11.42 -23.41
CA ASP A 227 7.62 -12.69 -23.70
C ASP A 227 6.08 -12.58 -23.70
N GLY A 228 5.54 -11.38 -23.46
CA GLY A 228 4.11 -11.10 -23.39
C GLY A 228 3.47 -11.46 -22.05
N VAL A 229 4.24 -11.96 -21.08
CA VAL A 229 3.72 -12.26 -19.74
C VAL A 229 3.33 -10.96 -19.05
N ARG A 230 2.07 -10.91 -18.61
CA ARG A 230 1.53 -9.80 -17.84
C ARG A 230 1.59 -10.12 -16.36
N SER A 231 1.97 -9.14 -15.55
CA SER A 231 1.94 -9.25 -14.11
C SER A 231 1.67 -7.91 -13.46
N ILE A 232 1.00 -7.91 -12.30
CA ILE A 232 0.89 -6.73 -11.47
C ILE A 232 2.11 -6.69 -10.54
N ILE A 233 2.88 -5.61 -10.64
CA ILE A 233 4.07 -5.35 -9.86
C ILE A 233 3.85 -4.06 -9.07
N GLY A 234 4.27 -4.05 -7.82
CA GLY A 234 4.27 -2.90 -6.95
C GLY A 234 5.69 -2.56 -6.51
N THR A 235 6.00 -1.28 -6.38
CA THR A 235 7.22 -0.79 -5.71
C THR A 235 6.81 0.04 -4.50
N TYR A 236 7.49 -0.15 -3.38
CA TYR A 236 7.12 0.53 -2.13
C TYR A 236 8.34 0.83 -1.29
N THR A 237 8.16 1.74 -0.32
CA THR A 237 9.19 2.07 0.65
C THR A 237 9.01 1.20 1.89
N ALA A 238 10.04 0.44 2.25
CA ALA A 238 10.15 -0.22 3.54
C ALA A 238 10.91 0.69 4.51
N PHE A 239 10.39 0.83 5.73
CA PHE A 239 10.99 1.66 6.77
C PHE A 239 11.14 0.88 8.08
N ASP A 240 12.34 0.88 8.65
CA ASP A 240 12.65 0.17 9.90
C ASP A 240 12.64 1.07 11.16
N GLY A 241 12.34 2.36 10.97
CA GLY A 241 12.39 3.38 12.02
C GLY A 241 13.60 4.32 11.90
N LYS A 242 14.60 3.96 11.09
CA LYS A 242 15.81 4.73 10.87
C LYS A 242 16.13 4.88 9.39
N ASP A 243 16.21 3.77 8.68
CA ASP A 243 16.65 3.69 7.29
C ASP A 243 15.44 3.34 6.40
N ALA A 244 15.37 3.98 5.23
CA ALA A 244 14.35 3.70 4.22
C ALA A 244 15.00 3.00 3.02
N ARG A 245 14.30 2.04 2.43
CA ARG A 245 14.74 1.40 1.19
C ARG A 245 13.57 1.03 0.29
N GLN A 246 13.87 0.81 -0.98
CA GLN A 246 12.89 0.34 -1.96
C GLN A 246 12.81 -1.18 -1.97
N GLU A 247 11.58 -1.66 -2.01
CA GLU A 247 11.23 -3.07 -2.15
C GLU A 247 10.18 -3.24 -3.23
N ILE A 248 10.09 -4.46 -3.74
CA ILE A 248 9.15 -4.84 -4.79
C ILE A 248 8.15 -5.86 -4.26
N LEU A 249 6.92 -5.72 -4.71
CA LEU A 249 5.79 -6.61 -4.47
C LEU A 249 5.37 -7.17 -5.82
N ARG A 250 5.33 -8.50 -6.00
CA ARG A 250 4.92 -9.15 -7.24
C ARG A 250 3.79 -10.14 -6.98
N GLY A 251 2.86 -10.26 -7.92
CA GLY A 251 1.78 -11.25 -7.82
C GLY A 251 0.53 -10.67 -7.19
N VAL A 252 0.07 -9.51 -7.66
CA VAL A 252 -1.26 -9.01 -7.28
C VAL A 252 -2.35 -9.73 -8.09
N ASP A 253 -2.29 -11.07 -8.18
CA ASP A 253 -3.50 -11.87 -8.42
C ASP A 253 -4.36 -11.95 -7.14
N LEU A 254 -3.90 -11.26 -6.08
CA LEU A 254 -4.50 -11.19 -4.74
C LEU A 254 -4.62 -12.55 -4.06
N ARG A 255 -3.94 -13.58 -4.58
CA ARG A 255 -3.85 -14.91 -4.01
C ARG A 255 -2.43 -15.24 -3.56
N ARG A 256 -1.40 -14.79 -4.28
CA ARG A 256 0.01 -15.04 -3.93
C ARG A 256 0.88 -13.82 -4.16
N VAL A 257 1.39 -13.25 -3.07
CA VAL A 257 2.22 -12.06 -3.10
C VAL A 257 3.66 -12.38 -2.72
N GLU A 258 4.61 -11.99 -3.55
CA GLU A 258 6.04 -12.06 -3.26
C GLU A 258 6.57 -10.67 -2.93
N MET A 259 7.31 -10.53 -1.83
CA MET A 259 7.93 -9.27 -1.41
C MET A 259 9.45 -9.45 -1.33
N ARG A 260 10.20 -8.56 -1.99
CA ARG A 260 11.65 -8.65 -2.09
C ARG A 260 12.37 -7.31 -1.93
N PRO A 261 13.55 -7.25 -1.27
CA PRO A 261 14.48 -6.15 -1.39
C PRO A 261 14.81 -5.83 -2.84
N LEU A 262 14.92 -4.54 -3.15
CA LEU A 262 15.77 -4.10 -4.25
C LEU A 262 17.19 -3.84 -3.73
N THR A 263 18.19 -4.18 -4.52
CA THR A 263 19.61 -4.02 -4.20
C THR A 263 20.31 -3.06 -5.16
N GLY A 264 21.51 -2.61 -4.80
CA GLY A 264 22.31 -1.69 -5.61
C GLY A 264 22.25 -0.23 -5.13
N ALA A 265 23.11 0.61 -5.70
CA ALA A 265 23.33 1.97 -5.23
C ALA A 265 22.08 2.88 -5.27
N MET A 266 21.08 2.56 -6.09
CA MET A 266 19.90 3.42 -6.32
C MET A 266 18.70 3.08 -5.42
N THR A 267 18.78 2.08 -4.53
CA THR A 267 17.61 1.53 -3.81
C THR A 267 17.44 2.02 -2.37
N GLY A 268 18.42 2.75 -1.81
CA GLY A 268 18.36 3.33 -0.46
C GLY A 268 17.52 4.61 -0.33
N TYR A 269 16.62 4.87 -1.28
CA TYR A 269 15.87 6.13 -1.39
C TYR A 269 14.36 5.87 -1.47
N LYS A 270 13.55 6.89 -1.79
CA LYS A 270 12.08 6.80 -1.87
C LYS A 270 11.55 7.02 -3.28
N GLY A 271 10.35 6.48 -3.54
CA GLY A 271 9.54 6.85 -4.70
C GLY A 271 9.91 6.14 -6.00
N MET A 272 10.55 4.97 -5.96
CA MET A 272 10.81 4.25 -7.19
C MET A 272 9.50 3.79 -7.83
N ALA A 273 9.35 3.94 -9.15
CA ALA A 273 8.18 3.47 -9.90
C ALA A 273 8.56 2.90 -11.25
N LEU A 274 8.10 1.68 -11.52
CA LEU A 274 8.44 0.89 -12.69
C LEU A 274 7.65 1.33 -13.92
N PHE A 275 8.33 1.49 -15.06
CA PHE A 275 7.67 1.64 -16.34
C PHE A 275 6.91 0.34 -16.69
N PRO A 276 5.76 0.41 -17.38
CA PRO A 276 4.89 -0.75 -17.61
C PRO A 276 5.46 -1.80 -18.59
N ARG A 277 6.64 -1.53 -19.17
CA ARG A 277 7.40 -2.45 -20.02
C ARG A 277 8.86 -2.04 -20.06
N ARG A 278 9.70 -2.91 -20.61
CA ARG A 278 11.11 -2.58 -20.91
C ARG A 278 11.21 -1.49 -21.98
N ILE A 279 12.27 -0.70 -21.92
CA ILE A 279 12.64 0.31 -22.92
C ILE A 279 14.09 0.06 -23.33
N GLY A 280 14.32 -0.25 -24.60
CA GLY A 280 15.66 -0.65 -25.06
C GLY A 280 16.16 -1.94 -24.41
N ASN A 281 15.26 -2.92 -24.20
CA ASN A 281 15.53 -4.21 -23.55
C ASN A 281 15.91 -4.16 -22.05
N GLN A 282 15.88 -2.97 -21.44
CA GLN A 282 16.18 -2.77 -20.02
C GLN A 282 14.91 -2.47 -19.22
N PHE A 283 14.91 -2.87 -17.95
CA PHE A 283 13.97 -2.34 -16.98
C PHE A 283 14.28 -0.87 -16.72
N VAL A 284 13.23 -0.07 -16.56
CA VAL A 284 13.36 1.37 -16.32
C VAL A 284 12.46 1.76 -15.15
N MET A 285 12.97 2.58 -14.25
CA MET A 285 12.21 3.16 -13.14
C MET A 285 12.43 4.66 -13.09
N LEU A 286 11.40 5.40 -12.65
CA LEU A 286 11.59 6.74 -12.09
C LEU A 286 11.89 6.63 -10.59
N GLY A 287 12.55 7.62 -10.01
CA GLY A 287 12.78 7.72 -8.57
C GLY A 287 13.22 9.13 -8.15
N ARG A 288 13.56 9.28 -6.85
CA ARG A 288 14.09 10.53 -6.29
C ARG A 288 15.32 10.26 -5.41
N GLN A 289 16.46 10.04 -6.04
CA GLN A 289 17.69 9.50 -5.44
C GLN A 289 18.47 10.53 -4.62
N ASP A 290 18.34 11.81 -4.95
CA ASP A 290 18.98 12.92 -4.21
C ASP A 290 17.99 13.64 -3.28
N SER A 291 16.79 13.07 -3.09
CA SER A 291 15.68 13.67 -2.34
C SER A 291 15.08 14.96 -2.95
N GLU A 292 15.48 15.37 -4.15
CA GLU A 292 15.04 16.63 -4.77
C GLU A 292 14.52 16.45 -6.20
N ASN A 293 15.26 15.74 -7.05
CA ASN A 293 15.03 15.68 -8.49
C ASN A 293 14.35 14.36 -8.89
N ILE A 294 13.67 14.34 -10.04
CA ILE A 294 13.26 13.07 -10.65
C ILE A 294 14.45 12.46 -11.40
N TRP A 295 14.73 11.21 -11.10
CA TRP A 295 15.78 10.40 -11.72
C TRP A 295 15.19 9.34 -12.63
N LEU A 296 15.91 9.03 -13.70
CA LEU A 296 15.67 7.87 -14.56
C LEU A 296 16.72 6.81 -14.25
N LEU A 297 16.25 5.64 -13.85
CA LEU A 297 17.07 4.49 -13.48
C LEU A 297 16.93 3.40 -14.54
N ARG A 298 18.02 2.68 -14.80
CA ARG A 298 18.04 1.58 -15.78
C ARG A 298 18.68 0.35 -15.16
N SER A 299 18.16 -0.81 -15.50
CA SER A 299 18.77 -2.09 -15.12
C SER A 299 18.49 -3.20 -16.13
N ASP A 300 19.40 -4.16 -16.21
CA ASP A 300 19.23 -5.39 -16.99
C ASP A 300 18.40 -6.44 -16.22
N ASP A 301 18.28 -6.30 -14.90
CA ASP A 301 17.48 -7.15 -14.04
C ASP A 301 16.53 -6.34 -13.14
N LEU A 302 15.42 -6.97 -12.74
CA LEU A 302 14.35 -6.28 -12.00
C LEU A 302 14.74 -5.93 -10.55
N TYR A 303 15.76 -6.58 -9.98
CA TYR A 303 16.03 -6.58 -8.54
C TYR A 303 17.29 -5.79 -8.14
N THR A 304 18.17 -5.46 -9.08
CA THR A 304 19.44 -4.77 -8.85
C THR A 304 19.45 -3.46 -9.63
N TRP A 305 19.69 -2.34 -8.97
CA TRP A 305 19.62 -1.00 -9.56
C TRP A 305 20.85 -0.18 -9.16
N GLU A 306 21.86 -0.15 -10.05
CA GLU A 306 23.15 0.50 -9.79
C GLU A 306 23.28 1.88 -10.41
N ILE A 307 22.60 2.12 -11.54
CA ILE A 307 22.80 3.33 -12.36
C ILE A 307 21.52 4.15 -12.50
N GLY A 308 21.70 5.46 -12.52
CA GLY A 308 20.64 6.43 -12.74
C GLY A 308 21.19 7.82 -13.02
N ALA A 309 20.35 8.69 -13.58
CA ALA A 309 20.66 10.09 -13.80
C ALA A 309 19.45 10.98 -13.50
N PRO A 310 19.64 12.20 -12.97
CA PRO A 310 18.56 13.17 -12.83
C PRO A 310 18.09 13.61 -14.23
N ILE A 311 16.78 13.65 -14.44
CA ILE A 311 16.15 14.05 -15.70
C ILE A 311 15.27 15.30 -15.55
N MET A 312 14.80 15.60 -14.34
CA MET A 312 13.95 16.76 -14.11
C MET A 312 14.16 17.35 -12.72
N ALA A 313 14.59 18.61 -12.68
CA ALA A 313 14.77 19.38 -11.45
C ALA A 313 13.60 20.36 -11.21
N PRO A 314 13.37 20.76 -9.95
CA PRO A 314 12.46 21.86 -9.61
C PRO A 314 12.70 23.12 -10.46
N LYS A 315 11.63 23.72 -10.99
CA LYS A 315 11.63 24.94 -11.80
C LYS A 315 10.52 25.91 -11.38
N TYR A 316 9.40 25.43 -10.86
CA TYR A 316 8.26 26.24 -10.48
C TYR A 316 8.08 26.37 -8.96
N PRO A 317 7.48 27.47 -8.43
CA PRO A 317 7.43 27.72 -6.99
C PRO A 317 6.76 26.63 -6.13
N TRP A 318 5.84 25.85 -6.72
CA TRP A 318 5.14 24.77 -6.04
C TRP A 318 5.98 23.49 -5.89
N GLU A 319 7.16 23.43 -6.52
CA GLU A 319 8.07 22.27 -6.50
C GLU A 319 9.48 22.60 -5.98
N PHE A 320 9.74 23.84 -5.53
CA PHE A 320 11.09 24.31 -5.15
C PHE A 320 11.79 23.54 -4.02
N VAL A 321 11.07 22.82 -3.17
CA VAL A 321 11.69 22.01 -2.10
C VAL A 321 12.10 20.64 -2.62
N GLN A 322 11.23 19.99 -3.39
CA GLN A 322 11.47 18.71 -4.02
C GLN A 322 10.38 18.38 -5.04
N LEU A 323 10.73 17.53 -6.00
CA LEU A 323 9.87 16.96 -7.02
C LEU A 323 10.00 15.43 -7.00
N GLY A 324 8.89 14.72 -7.18
CA GLY A 324 8.90 13.26 -7.30
C GLY A 324 7.77 12.77 -8.20
N ASN A 325 7.89 11.56 -8.71
CA ASN A 325 6.78 10.89 -9.39
C ASN A 325 5.73 10.44 -8.36
N CYS A 326 4.45 10.52 -8.73
CA CYS A 326 3.35 9.94 -7.96
C CYS A 326 3.40 8.42 -8.08
N GLY A 327 3.33 7.90 -9.30
CA GLY A 327 3.29 6.48 -9.59
C GLY A 327 4.10 6.10 -10.82
N SER A 328 3.74 4.96 -11.39
CA SER A 328 4.32 4.42 -12.62
C SER A 328 3.94 5.29 -13.82
N PRO A 329 4.86 5.55 -14.77
CA PRO A 329 4.55 6.24 -16.02
C PRO A 329 3.47 5.51 -16.82
N ILE A 330 2.59 6.27 -17.48
CA ILE A 330 1.49 5.74 -18.29
C ILE A 330 1.82 5.99 -19.76
N GLU A 331 1.82 4.91 -20.54
CA GLU A 331 2.07 5.01 -21.98
C GLU A 331 0.85 5.65 -22.67
N ILE A 332 1.08 6.75 -23.39
CA ILE A 332 0.11 7.37 -24.29
C ILE A 332 0.73 7.52 -25.69
N ASP A 333 -0.03 8.05 -26.66
CA ASP A 333 0.46 8.21 -28.03
C ASP A 333 1.60 9.23 -28.10
N GLU A 334 1.51 10.29 -27.29
CA GLU A 334 2.43 11.43 -27.26
C GLU A 334 3.72 11.17 -26.49
N GLY A 335 3.77 10.10 -25.67
CA GLY A 335 4.92 9.82 -24.80
C GLY A 335 4.57 9.03 -23.54
N TRP A 336 5.40 9.20 -22.51
CA TRP A 336 5.13 8.71 -21.16
C TRP A 336 4.53 9.83 -20.32
N LEU A 337 3.26 9.71 -19.97
CA LEU A 337 2.62 10.63 -19.04
C LEU A 337 2.97 10.24 -17.61
N VAL A 338 3.50 11.21 -16.85
CA VAL A 338 3.92 11.01 -15.47
C VAL A 338 3.23 12.02 -14.57
N PHE A 339 2.39 11.54 -13.66
CA PHE A 339 1.92 12.36 -12.54
C PHE A 339 3.06 12.57 -11.55
N THR A 340 3.20 13.80 -11.07
CA THR A 340 4.28 14.22 -10.16
C THR A 340 3.69 14.88 -8.92
N HIS A 341 4.42 14.83 -7.82
CA HIS A 341 4.16 15.64 -6.64
C HIS A 341 5.30 16.64 -6.46
N GLY A 342 4.96 17.87 -6.12
CA GLY A 342 5.90 18.95 -5.81
C GLY A 342 5.66 19.46 -4.40
N VAL A 343 6.74 19.89 -3.73
CA VAL A 343 6.67 20.50 -2.40
C VAL A 343 7.03 21.97 -2.47
N GLY A 344 6.07 22.81 -2.06
CA GLY A 344 6.18 24.26 -2.07
C GLY A 344 6.17 24.88 -0.67
N MET A 345 5.65 26.11 -0.60
CA MET A 345 5.58 26.90 0.63
C MET A 345 4.82 26.16 1.75
N VAL A 346 5.30 26.30 2.98
CA VAL A 346 4.68 25.69 4.19
C VAL A 346 4.48 24.18 4.03
N ARG A 347 5.42 23.50 3.35
CA ARG A 347 5.36 22.06 3.05
C ARG A 347 4.06 21.68 2.32
N GLY A 348 3.53 22.56 1.47
CA GLY A 348 2.37 22.26 0.63
C GLY A 348 2.74 21.23 -0.42
N TYR A 349 2.15 20.02 -0.35
CA TYR A 349 2.26 19.03 -1.41
C TYR A 349 1.12 19.22 -2.40
N CYS A 350 1.49 19.34 -3.68
CA CYS A 350 0.55 19.45 -4.78
C CYS A 350 0.89 18.45 -5.88
N ILE A 351 -0.08 18.13 -6.72
CA ILE A 351 0.09 17.22 -7.86
C ILE A 351 0.23 18.05 -9.14
N GLY A 352 1.22 17.71 -9.97
CA GLY A 352 1.38 18.18 -11.35
C GLY A 352 1.60 16.99 -12.30
N ALA A 353 2.05 17.27 -13.52
CA ALA A 353 2.41 16.22 -14.47
C ALA A 353 3.50 16.66 -15.44
N CYS A 354 4.21 15.67 -16.00
CA CYS A 354 5.11 15.86 -17.13
C CYS A 354 4.93 14.78 -18.20
N LEU A 355 5.42 15.07 -19.39
CA LEU A 355 5.47 14.18 -20.54
C LEU A 355 6.93 13.88 -20.87
N LEU A 356 7.30 12.61 -20.91
CA LEU A 356 8.63 12.17 -21.34
C LEU A 356 8.54 11.58 -22.76
N ASP A 357 9.64 11.66 -23.51
CA ASP A 357 9.71 11.06 -24.84
C ASP A 357 9.56 9.54 -24.80
N LYS A 358 8.79 8.99 -25.75
CA LYS A 358 8.39 7.58 -25.78
C LYS A 358 9.57 6.62 -25.94
N GLU A 359 10.52 6.99 -26.78
CA GLU A 359 11.69 6.18 -27.10
C GLU A 359 12.84 6.45 -26.14
N ASP A 360 13.00 7.71 -25.74
CA ASP A 360 14.06 8.18 -24.87
C ASP A 360 13.51 8.93 -23.65
N PRO A 361 13.07 8.22 -22.59
CA PRO A 361 12.45 8.82 -21.42
C PRO A 361 13.40 9.71 -20.59
N SER A 362 14.67 9.87 -21.01
CA SER A 362 15.56 10.89 -20.43
C SER A 362 15.21 12.31 -20.88
N LYS A 363 14.41 12.46 -21.95
CA LYS A 363 13.96 13.75 -22.48
C LYS A 363 12.60 14.11 -21.91
N VAL A 364 12.55 15.18 -21.13
CA VAL A 364 11.30 15.80 -20.69
C VAL A 364 10.80 16.69 -21.83
N LEU A 365 9.63 16.36 -22.39
CA LEU A 365 9.04 17.09 -23.51
C LEU A 365 8.25 18.31 -23.02
N ALA A 366 7.46 18.12 -21.97
CA ALA A 366 6.63 19.17 -21.39
C ALA A 366 6.31 18.89 -19.91
N ARG A 367 5.96 19.93 -19.14
CA ARG A 367 5.41 19.78 -17.79
C ARG A 367 4.46 20.90 -17.42
N THR A 368 3.62 20.68 -16.42
CA THR A 368 2.69 21.68 -15.89
C THR A 368 3.44 22.78 -15.12
N ALA A 369 3.21 24.05 -15.49
CA ALA A 369 3.81 25.19 -14.80
C ALA A 369 3.14 25.51 -13.45
N SER A 370 1.89 25.11 -13.30
CA SER A 370 1.07 25.25 -12.08
C SER A 370 0.54 23.88 -11.64
N PRO A 371 0.21 23.68 -10.36
CA PRO A 371 -0.41 22.44 -9.91
C PRO A 371 -1.73 22.13 -10.60
N LEU A 372 -1.98 20.84 -10.80
CA LEU A 372 -3.25 20.27 -11.25
C LEU A 372 -4.22 20.08 -10.08
N LEU A 373 -3.71 19.56 -8.95
CA LEU A 373 -4.46 19.44 -7.70
C LEU A 373 -3.63 20.00 -6.55
N PHE A 374 -4.31 20.69 -5.64
CA PHE A 374 -3.72 21.27 -4.44
C PHE A 374 -4.77 21.24 -3.31
N PRO A 375 -4.36 21.27 -2.04
CA PRO A 375 -5.29 21.25 -0.93
C PRO A 375 -6.23 22.46 -0.96
N SER A 376 -7.54 22.22 -1.08
CA SER A 376 -8.55 23.27 -0.92
C SER A 376 -8.48 23.88 0.50
N ALA A 377 -9.10 25.04 0.73
CA ALA A 377 -9.12 25.67 2.05
C ALA A 377 -9.71 24.75 3.15
N GLU A 378 -10.67 23.91 2.77
CA GLU A 378 -11.35 22.93 3.64
C GLU A 378 -10.49 21.66 3.84
N GLN A 379 -9.62 21.35 2.87
CA GLN A 379 -8.75 20.17 2.85
C GLN A 379 -7.34 20.42 3.41
N ARG A 380 -7.12 21.54 4.11
CA ARG A 380 -5.80 21.87 4.70
C ARG A 380 -5.48 21.12 5.99
N GLY A 381 -6.49 20.55 6.66
CA GLY A 381 -6.32 19.75 7.87
C GLY A 381 -5.82 18.33 7.57
N GLY A 382 -5.82 17.48 8.60
CA GLY A 382 -5.45 16.07 8.51
C GLY A 382 -4.22 15.70 9.33
N TYR A 383 -3.82 14.43 9.23
CA TYR A 383 -2.65 13.87 9.92
C TYR A 383 -1.35 14.59 9.52
N VAL A 384 -1.22 14.94 8.23
CA VAL A 384 -0.21 15.87 7.72
C VAL A 384 -0.91 17.01 6.95
N PRO A 385 -1.01 18.21 7.53
CA PRO A 385 -1.68 19.36 6.89
C PRO A 385 -1.09 19.76 5.54
N ASN A 386 -1.92 20.35 4.68
CA ASN A 386 -1.56 20.87 3.35
C ASN A 386 -0.98 19.82 2.39
N VAL A 387 -1.45 18.57 2.45
CA VAL A 387 -0.98 17.49 1.58
C VAL A 387 -2.04 17.04 0.59
N THR A 388 -1.69 17.06 -0.69
CA THR A 388 -2.34 16.31 -1.77
C THR A 388 -1.29 15.40 -2.42
N TYR A 389 -1.52 14.08 -2.40
CA TYR A 389 -0.54 13.09 -2.84
C TYR A 389 -1.18 11.93 -3.59
N SER A 390 -0.49 11.29 -4.53
CA SER A 390 -1.00 10.10 -5.23
C SER A 390 0.14 9.10 -5.47
N CYS A 391 -0.20 7.82 -5.56
CA CYS A 391 0.73 6.74 -5.91
C CYS A 391 0.46 6.15 -7.30
N GLY A 392 -0.50 6.68 -8.07
CA GLY A 392 -0.81 6.22 -9.42
C GLY A 392 -2.13 6.76 -9.96
N ALA A 393 -2.31 6.66 -11.27
CA ALA A 393 -3.53 7.03 -11.97
C ALA A 393 -3.90 5.94 -12.99
N LEU A 394 -5.16 5.93 -13.41
CA LEU A 394 -5.69 5.00 -14.41
C LEU A 394 -6.13 5.80 -15.65
N ILE A 395 -5.82 5.29 -16.84
CA ILE A 395 -6.25 5.89 -18.11
C ILE A 395 -7.06 4.88 -18.92
N GLN A 396 -8.19 5.35 -19.45
CA GLN A 396 -9.08 4.59 -20.34
C GLN A 396 -9.64 5.54 -21.40
N ASP A 397 -9.41 5.24 -22.69
CA ASP A 397 -9.91 6.03 -23.82
C ASP A 397 -9.60 7.55 -23.72
N ARG A 398 -8.35 7.89 -23.37
CA ARG A 398 -7.85 9.26 -23.10
C ARG A 398 -8.48 9.98 -21.90
N ARG A 399 -9.36 9.33 -21.15
CA ARG A 399 -9.83 9.83 -19.86
C ARG A 399 -8.90 9.37 -18.76
N ILE A 400 -8.82 10.17 -17.69
CA ILE A 400 -7.94 9.95 -16.55
C ILE A 400 -8.80 9.82 -15.29
N LEU A 401 -8.56 8.79 -14.50
CA LEU A 401 -8.99 8.67 -13.12
C LEU A 401 -7.76 8.80 -12.22
N LEU A 402 -7.72 9.86 -11.42
CA LEU A 402 -6.64 10.16 -10.48
C LEU A 402 -7.14 10.01 -9.04
N PRO A 403 -6.90 8.87 -8.37
CA PRO A 403 -7.08 8.78 -6.94
C PRO A 403 -5.96 9.54 -6.23
N TYR A 404 -6.29 10.26 -5.15
CA TYR A 404 -5.33 11.04 -4.39
C TYR A 404 -5.68 11.09 -2.90
N ALA A 405 -4.65 11.20 -2.07
CA ALA A 405 -4.71 11.42 -0.63
C ALA A 405 -4.93 12.88 -0.29
N ILE A 406 -5.67 13.13 0.79
CA ILE A 406 -5.83 14.43 1.41
C ILE A 406 -5.34 14.34 2.85
N GLY A 407 -4.37 15.20 3.20
CA GLY A 407 -3.92 15.38 4.57
C GLY A 407 -3.28 14.15 5.23
N ASP A 408 -2.79 13.17 4.45
CA ASP A 408 -2.38 11.84 4.92
C ASP A 408 -3.44 11.15 5.81
N GLU A 409 -4.72 11.41 5.56
CA GLU A 409 -5.84 10.92 6.38
C GLU A 409 -6.80 10.03 5.59
N PHE A 410 -7.23 10.48 4.40
CA PHE A 410 -8.20 9.76 3.57
C PHE A 410 -7.88 9.93 2.08
N SER A 411 -8.58 9.18 1.23
CA SER A 411 -8.45 9.31 -0.23
C SER A 411 -9.71 9.84 -0.90
N ALA A 412 -9.53 10.61 -1.96
CA ALA A 412 -10.56 11.10 -2.87
C ALA A 412 -10.19 10.78 -4.32
N PHE A 413 -11.05 11.16 -5.26
CA PHE A 413 -10.87 10.87 -6.68
C PHE A 413 -11.14 12.10 -7.52
N ALA A 414 -10.38 12.26 -8.60
CA ALA A 414 -10.64 13.25 -9.63
C ALA A 414 -10.62 12.63 -11.02
N VAL A 415 -11.38 13.21 -11.94
CA VAL A 415 -11.43 12.82 -13.35
C VAL A 415 -11.03 13.98 -14.24
N GLY A 416 -10.40 13.67 -15.37
CA GLY A 416 -10.01 14.65 -16.38
C GLY A 416 -9.67 13.96 -17.71
N ASP A 417 -9.21 14.74 -18.68
CA ASP A 417 -8.90 14.27 -20.03
C ASP A 417 -7.42 14.51 -20.36
N VAL A 418 -6.81 13.56 -21.10
CA VAL A 418 -5.41 13.66 -21.53
C VAL A 418 -5.20 14.89 -22.41
N ASP A 419 -6.14 15.20 -23.30
CA ASP A 419 -6.05 16.36 -24.20
C ASP A 419 -6.01 17.69 -23.42
N ASP A 420 -6.90 17.84 -22.44
CA ASP A 420 -6.95 19.02 -21.59
C ASP A 420 -5.69 19.15 -20.73
N LEU A 421 -5.21 18.04 -20.17
CA LEU A 421 -3.96 17.98 -19.42
C LEU A 421 -2.75 18.38 -20.28
N LEU A 422 -2.63 17.86 -21.49
CA LEU A 422 -1.55 18.23 -22.42
C LEU A 422 -1.63 19.70 -22.82
N SER A 423 -2.85 20.25 -22.99
CA SER A 423 -3.06 21.64 -23.39
C SER A 423 -2.53 22.67 -22.39
N VAL A 424 -2.39 22.29 -21.12
CA VAL A 424 -1.88 23.17 -20.04
C VAL A 424 -0.40 22.96 -19.72
N MET A 425 0.28 22.01 -20.39
CA MET A 425 1.71 21.79 -20.21
C MET A 425 2.54 22.83 -20.99
N THR A 426 3.71 23.18 -20.45
CA THR A 426 4.69 24.02 -21.12
C THR A 426 5.85 23.15 -21.60
N ALA A 427 6.31 23.36 -22.85
CA ALA A 427 7.48 22.69 -23.40
C ALA A 427 8.72 22.92 -22.53
N CYS A 428 9.58 21.90 -22.42
CA CYS A 428 10.77 21.92 -21.58
C CYS A 428 12.05 22.24 -22.34
#